data_AF-A0A972RJB0-F1
#
_entry.id   AF-A0A972RJB0-F1
#
_cell.length_a   1.000
_cell.length_b   1.000
_cell.length_c   1.000
_cell.angle_alpha   90.00
_cell.angle_beta   90.00
_cell.angle_gamma   90.00
#
_symmetry.space_group_name_H-M   'P 1'
#
loop_
_entity.id
_entity.type
_entity.pdbx_description
1 polymer ?
#
loop_
_entity_poly.entity_id
_entity_poly.type
_entity_poly.pdbx_seq_one_letter_code
_entity_poly.pdbx_strand_id
1 'polypeptide(L)'
;MKKRLSLFFFGVILLTFTSGCATMMSGSTQPVTFKSSPNDVTVSIDGIALGKTPNILVIKRKKGSVLEFTKDGYTKQTLKMDTKMNGWLLANAIFCLSCVFSTTTDYSSGAAYEYAPNIYFVSLVPEGVTETPSDIKKRKVKSFIVGNYNNIVSSLNKTSPDSGVSKSSKRPGTQRTGPSEHLKTLFVMLEIPEAERESARSKIKNISSDTKEVLSFADKVINAFVQ
;
A
#
# COMPACT_ATOMS: atom_id res chain seq x y z
N MET A 1 -53.74 20.90 -45.49
CA MET A 1 -52.39 20.34 -45.20
C MET A 1 -51.55 21.18 -44.22
N LYS A 2 -51.75 22.51 -44.10
CA LYS A 2 -50.93 23.40 -43.23
C LYS A 2 -50.98 23.11 -41.72
N LYS A 3 -52.11 22.62 -41.19
CA LYS A 3 -52.28 22.35 -39.74
C LYS A 3 -51.53 21.09 -39.25
N ARG A 4 -51.31 20.10 -40.13
CA ARG A 4 -50.58 18.86 -39.77
C ARG A 4 -49.05 19.06 -39.75
N LEU A 5 -48.55 20.00 -40.56
CA LEU A 5 -47.12 20.35 -40.58
C LEU A 5 -46.72 21.18 -39.35
N SER A 6 -47.61 22.06 -38.87
CA SER A 6 -47.39 22.86 -37.65
C SER A 6 -47.35 22.02 -36.37
N LEU A 7 -48.19 20.97 -36.27
CA LEU A 7 -48.15 20.01 -35.15
C LEU A 7 -46.87 19.15 -35.14
N PHE A 8 -46.32 18.85 -36.31
CA PHE A 8 -45.04 18.10 -36.42
C PHE A 8 -43.85 18.96 -35.99
N PHE A 9 -43.81 20.23 -36.39
CA PHE A 9 -42.76 21.16 -35.95
C PHE A 9 -42.80 21.45 -34.45
N PHE A 10 -43.99 21.57 -33.84
CA PHE A 10 -44.13 21.76 -32.40
C PHE A 10 -43.73 20.51 -31.60
N GLY A 11 -44.01 19.31 -32.12
CA GLY A 11 -43.60 18.04 -31.50
C GLY A 11 -42.09 17.81 -31.51
N VAL A 12 -41.39 18.21 -32.58
CA VAL A 12 -39.92 18.10 -32.66
C VAL A 12 -39.21 19.09 -31.74
N ILE A 13 -39.75 20.30 -31.56
CA ILE A 13 -39.20 21.31 -30.64
C ILE A 13 -39.40 20.92 -29.17
N LEU A 14 -40.46 20.19 -28.82
CA LEU A 14 -40.70 19.75 -27.45
C LEU A 14 -39.76 18.59 -27.04
N LEU A 15 -39.33 17.77 -28.00
CA LEU A 15 -38.45 16.62 -27.76
C LEU A 15 -36.99 17.02 -27.47
N THR A 16 -36.56 18.22 -27.89
CA THR A 16 -35.19 18.73 -27.64
C THR A 16 -35.04 19.44 -26.28
N PHE A 17 -36.15 19.79 -25.61
CA PHE A 17 -36.12 20.41 -24.28
C PHE A 17 -36.13 19.40 -23.13
N THR A 18 -36.54 18.15 -23.36
CA THR A 18 -36.57 17.11 -22.32
C THR A 18 -35.24 16.38 -22.11
N SER A 19 -34.23 16.63 -22.95
CA SER A 19 -32.86 16.08 -22.83
C SER A 19 -31.90 17.01 -22.09
N GLY A 20 -32.40 17.97 -21.30
CA GLY A 20 -31.60 18.97 -20.59
C GLY A 20 -31.20 18.67 -19.14
N CYS A 21 -31.63 17.55 -18.53
CA CYS A 21 -31.46 17.32 -17.08
C CYS A 21 -30.49 16.19 -16.68
N ALA A 22 -29.60 15.72 -17.57
CA ALA A 22 -28.68 14.63 -17.24
C ALA A 22 -27.17 14.99 -17.26
N THR A 23 -26.78 16.23 -17.55
CA THR A 23 -25.37 16.57 -17.83
C THR A 23 -24.79 17.68 -16.95
N MET A 24 -25.39 17.96 -15.79
CA MET A 24 -24.84 18.94 -14.83
C MET A 24 -24.39 18.29 -13.52
N MET A 25 -23.88 17.05 -13.61
CA MET A 25 -23.16 16.40 -12.52
C MET A 25 -21.86 15.74 -12.98
N SER A 26 -21.32 16.16 -14.13
CA SER A 26 -19.94 15.97 -14.56
C SER A 26 -19.10 17.17 -14.09
N GLY A 27 -18.97 17.31 -12.76
CA GLY A 27 -18.21 18.39 -12.15
C GLY A 27 -16.72 18.10 -12.05
N SER A 28 -15.90 19.15 -11.93
CA SER A 28 -14.48 19.11 -11.57
C SER A 28 -14.22 18.72 -10.11
N THR A 29 -15.18 18.05 -9.47
CA THR A 29 -15.10 17.59 -8.09
C THR A 29 -15.35 16.09 -8.01
N GLN A 30 -14.79 15.43 -7.00
CA GLN A 30 -15.05 14.02 -6.73
C GLN A 30 -15.11 13.75 -5.23
N PRO A 31 -16.03 12.90 -4.77
CA PRO A 31 -16.00 12.40 -3.40
C PRO A 31 -14.82 11.44 -3.23
N VAL A 32 -13.96 11.71 -2.26
CA VAL A 32 -12.84 10.85 -1.87
C VAL A 32 -13.03 10.42 -0.43
N THR A 33 -12.86 9.13 -0.18
CA THR A 33 -13.01 8.56 1.17
C THR A 33 -11.65 8.48 1.85
N PHE A 34 -11.54 9.05 3.05
CA PHE A 34 -10.33 8.98 3.86
C PHE A 34 -10.60 8.17 5.12
N LYS A 35 -9.78 7.14 5.32
CA LYS A 35 -9.76 6.32 6.53
C LYS A 35 -8.36 6.30 7.10
N SER A 36 -8.23 6.28 8.42
CA SER A 36 -6.93 6.16 9.06
C SER A 36 -6.97 5.28 10.30
N SER A 37 -5.79 4.79 10.68
CA SER A 37 -5.52 4.19 11.98
C SER A 37 -4.34 4.93 12.60
N PRO A 38 -4.49 5.63 13.74
CA PRO A 38 -5.70 5.82 14.55
C PRO A 38 -6.77 6.73 13.89
N ASN A 39 -7.96 6.80 14.49
CA ASN A 39 -9.02 7.76 14.11
C ASN A 39 -8.65 9.20 14.52
N ASP A 40 -9.40 10.20 14.02
CA ASP A 40 -9.26 11.62 14.32
C ASP A 40 -7.95 12.24 13.80
N VAL A 41 -7.58 11.91 12.56
CA VAL A 41 -6.40 12.47 11.87
C VAL A 41 -6.82 13.63 10.99
N THR A 42 -6.14 14.76 11.12
CA THR A 42 -6.36 15.92 10.26
C THR A 42 -5.84 15.64 8.86
N VAL A 43 -6.73 15.75 7.87
CA VAL A 43 -6.45 15.59 6.45
C VAL A 43 -6.34 16.97 5.81
N SER A 44 -5.21 17.23 5.17
CA SER A 44 -4.94 18.47 4.44
C SER A 44 -4.58 18.17 2.99
N ILE A 45 -4.99 19.04 2.07
CA ILE A 45 -4.62 18.96 0.64
C ILE A 45 -3.95 20.26 0.24
N ASP A 46 -2.76 20.17 -0.36
CA ASP A 46 -1.95 21.32 -0.77
C ASP A 46 -1.78 22.35 0.37
N GLY A 47 -1.71 21.88 1.62
CA GLY A 47 -1.56 22.69 2.84
C GLY A 47 -2.88 23.21 3.46
N ILE A 48 -4.04 22.91 2.86
CA ILE A 48 -5.35 23.34 3.38
C ILE A 48 -6.01 22.19 4.15
N ALA A 49 -6.28 22.39 5.44
CA ALA A 49 -6.99 21.40 6.26
C ALA A 49 -8.47 21.30 5.85
N LEU A 50 -8.91 20.10 5.49
CA LEU A 50 -10.27 19.84 4.98
C LEU A 50 -11.17 19.15 6.01
N GLY A 51 -10.60 18.42 6.96
CA GLY A 51 -11.36 17.74 8.00
C GLY A 51 -10.57 16.65 8.71
N LYS A 52 -11.27 15.80 9.45
CA LYS A 52 -10.68 14.69 10.21
C LYS A 52 -11.21 13.33 9.75
N THR A 53 -10.41 12.28 9.87
CA THR A 53 -10.81 10.89 9.52
C THR A 53 -11.59 10.17 10.63
N PRO A 54 -12.48 9.22 10.30
CA PRO A 54 -12.90 8.82 8.96
C PRO A 54 -13.93 9.80 8.36
N ASN A 55 -13.71 10.26 7.12
CA ASN A 55 -14.62 11.21 6.46
C ASN A 55 -14.59 11.07 4.93
N ILE A 56 -15.67 11.49 4.28
CA ILE A 56 -15.82 11.56 2.83
C ILE A 56 -15.83 13.04 2.45
N LEU A 57 -14.81 13.48 1.70
CA LEU A 57 -14.67 14.88 1.31
C LEU A 57 -14.85 15.01 -0.21
N VAL A 58 -15.61 16.03 -0.62
CA VAL A 58 -15.77 16.38 -2.04
C VAL A 58 -14.64 17.32 -2.43
N ILE A 59 -13.69 16.83 -3.21
CA ILE A 59 -12.45 17.55 -3.54
C ILE A 59 -12.41 17.92 -5.01
N LYS A 60 -11.91 19.12 -5.32
CA LYS A 60 -11.66 19.56 -6.70
C LYS A 60 -10.52 18.75 -7.33
N ARG A 61 -10.74 18.21 -8.52
CA ARG A 61 -9.78 17.39 -9.25
C ARG A 61 -8.65 18.27 -9.77
N LYS A 62 -7.43 17.97 -9.35
CA LYS A 62 -6.23 18.67 -9.79
C LYS A 62 -5.08 17.67 -9.90
N LYS A 63 -4.26 17.83 -10.94
CA LYS A 63 -3.09 17.00 -11.16
C LYS A 63 -2.01 17.33 -10.13
N GLY A 64 -1.44 16.29 -9.50
CA GLY A 64 -0.29 16.43 -8.61
C GLY A 64 -0.60 17.02 -7.23
N SER A 65 -1.86 16.95 -6.78
CA SER A 65 -2.21 17.35 -5.42
C SER A 65 -1.51 16.48 -4.38
N VAL A 66 -1.08 17.12 -3.30
CA VAL A 66 -0.39 16.48 -2.19
C VAL A 66 -1.33 16.39 -1.00
N LEU A 67 -1.53 15.18 -0.53
CA LEU A 67 -2.35 14.83 0.63
C LEU A 67 -1.46 14.69 1.85
N GLU A 68 -1.83 15.34 2.94
CA GLU A 68 -1.08 15.33 4.19
C GLU A 68 -1.98 14.89 5.35
N PHE A 69 -1.45 13.99 6.16
CA PHE A 69 -2.10 13.45 7.34
C PHE A 69 -1.29 13.86 8.56
N THR A 70 -1.93 14.59 9.47
CA THR A 70 -1.30 15.14 10.67
C THR A 70 -2.14 14.81 11.90
N LYS A 71 -1.47 14.41 12.98
CA LYS A 71 -2.08 14.18 14.28
C LYS A 71 -1.01 14.39 15.35
N ASP A 72 -1.39 15.00 16.46
CA ASP A 72 -0.46 15.25 17.57
C ASP A 72 0.10 13.94 18.12
N GLY A 73 1.42 13.86 18.26
CA GLY A 73 2.13 12.66 18.71
C GLY A 73 2.20 11.55 17.67
N TYR A 74 2.04 11.85 16.38
CA TYR A 74 2.18 10.92 15.26
C TYR A 74 2.98 11.52 14.11
N THR A 75 3.86 10.73 13.50
CA THR A 75 4.67 11.15 12.36
C THR A 75 3.78 11.54 11.19
N LYS A 76 3.92 12.80 10.72
CA LYS A 76 3.22 13.31 9.54
C LYS A 76 3.46 12.40 8.33
N GLN A 77 2.39 12.01 7.65
CA GLN A 77 2.47 11.28 6.40
C GLN A 77 1.98 12.11 5.23
N THR A 78 2.73 12.07 4.14
CA THR A 78 2.44 12.79 2.91
C THR A 78 2.32 11.81 1.76
N LEU A 79 1.19 11.86 1.05
CA LEU A 79 0.89 11.03 -0.12
C LEU A 79 0.63 11.93 -1.32
N LYS A 80 1.13 11.54 -2.50
CA LYS A 80 0.76 12.19 -3.75
C LYS A 80 -0.50 11.53 -4.29
N MET A 81 -1.48 12.35 -4.71
CA MET A 81 -2.69 11.83 -5.33
C MET A 81 -2.45 11.57 -6.81
N ASP A 82 -2.60 10.32 -7.21
CA ASP A 82 -2.51 9.91 -8.61
C ASP A 82 -3.80 10.19 -9.36
N THR A 83 -3.67 10.63 -10.60
CA THR A 83 -4.79 10.95 -11.49
C THR A 83 -4.73 10.13 -12.76
N LYS A 84 -5.86 9.51 -13.13
CA LYS A 84 -6.06 8.93 -14.47
C LYS A 84 -6.76 9.95 -15.37
N MET A 85 -6.46 9.90 -16.66
CA MET A 85 -7.19 10.69 -17.66
C MET A 85 -8.48 9.97 -18.03
N ASN A 86 -9.57 10.72 -18.12
CA ASN A 86 -10.86 10.20 -18.55
C ASN A 86 -10.82 9.87 -20.05
N GLY A 87 -10.82 8.58 -20.41
CA GLY A 87 -10.75 8.11 -21.80
C GLY A 87 -11.90 8.61 -22.69
N TRP A 88 -13.02 9.02 -22.10
CA TRP A 88 -14.14 9.66 -22.79
C TRP A 88 -13.74 10.97 -23.49
N LEU A 89 -12.80 11.72 -22.92
CA LEU A 89 -12.30 12.96 -23.55
C LEU A 89 -11.41 12.68 -24.76
N LEU A 90 -10.65 11.60 -24.74
CA LEU A 90 -9.87 11.17 -25.90
C LEU A 90 -10.78 10.70 -27.03
N ALA A 91 -11.86 9.97 -26.70
CA ALA A 91 -12.87 9.55 -27.67
C ALA A 91 -13.58 10.74 -28.34
N ASN A 92 -13.94 11.77 -27.56
CA ASN A 92 -14.60 12.97 -28.08
C ASN A 92 -13.65 13.87 -28.89
N ALA A 93 -12.37 13.92 -28.50
CA ALA A 93 -11.33 14.66 -29.23
C ALA A 93 -11.02 14.07 -30.62
N ILE A 94 -11.08 12.74 -30.76
CA ILE A 94 -10.79 12.04 -32.01
C ILE A 94 -12.02 12.03 -32.94
N PHE A 95 -13.23 11.91 -32.37
CA PHE A 95 -14.46 11.74 -33.16
C PHE A 95 -15.11 13.07 -33.58
N CYS A 96 -14.81 14.19 -32.93
CA CYS A 96 -15.46 15.46 -33.21
C CYS A 96 -14.46 16.62 -33.42
N LEU A 97 -14.09 16.87 -34.68
CA LEU A 97 -13.18 17.94 -35.12
C LEU A 97 -13.64 19.37 -34.74
N SER A 98 -14.90 19.55 -34.35
CA SER A 98 -15.47 20.83 -33.86
C SER A 98 -15.48 20.96 -32.32
N CYS A 99 -15.13 19.91 -31.58
CA CYS A 99 -15.11 19.91 -30.10
C CYS A 99 -13.74 20.28 -29.50
N VAL A 100 -12.78 20.72 -30.31
CA VAL A 100 -11.42 21.11 -29.87
C VAL A 100 -11.45 22.23 -28.81
N PHE A 101 -12.49 23.08 -28.82
CA PHE A 101 -12.70 24.10 -27.79
C PHE A 101 -13.24 23.55 -26.46
N SER A 102 -13.95 22.40 -26.48
CA SER A 102 -14.45 21.75 -25.26
C SER A 102 -13.31 21.07 -24.51
N THR A 103 -12.41 20.38 -25.22
CA THR A 103 -11.33 19.59 -24.61
C THR A 103 -10.29 20.48 -23.91
N THR A 104 -10.06 21.69 -24.39
CA THR A 104 -9.22 22.71 -23.72
C THR A 104 -9.88 23.24 -22.44
N THR A 105 -11.20 23.41 -22.45
CA THR A 105 -11.98 23.83 -21.27
C THR A 105 -12.03 22.72 -20.20
N ASP A 106 -12.11 21.46 -20.61
CA ASP A 106 -12.10 20.30 -19.71
C ASP A 106 -10.72 20.04 -19.07
N TYR A 107 -9.64 20.35 -19.80
CA TYR A 107 -8.28 20.29 -19.27
C TYR A 107 -8.04 21.35 -18.18
N SER A 108 -8.45 22.59 -18.44
CA SER A 108 -8.26 23.70 -17.49
C SER A 108 -9.17 23.61 -16.26
N SER A 109 -10.40 23.13 -16.42
CA SER A 109 -11.33 22.92 -15.31
C SER A 109 -11.01 21.70 -14.45
N GLY A 110 -10.11 20.81 -14.89
CA GLY A 110 -9.77 19.56 -14.20
C GLY A 110 -10.78 18.43 -14.41
N ALA A 111 -11.84 18.64 -15.21
CA ALA A 111 -12.77 17.60 -15.65
C ALA A 111 -12.06 16.48 -16.44
N ALA A 112 -10.88 16.77 -16.98
CA ALA A 112 -10.02 15.80 -17.65
C ALA A 112 -9.41 14.70 -16.78
N TYR A 113 -9.35 14.93 -15.48
CA TYR A 113 -8.69 14.05 -14.54
C TYR A 113 -9.70 13.41 -13.59
N GLU A 114 -9.38 12.22 -13.10
CA GLU A 114 -10.09 11.53 -12.02
C GLU A 114 -9.04 10.98 -11.05
N TYR A 115 -9.28 11.07 -9.73
CA TYR A 115 -8.34 10.52 -8.74
C TYR A 115 -8.51 9.01 -8.75
N ALA A 116 -7.39 8.30 -8.90
CA ALA A 116 -7.35 6.85 -8.86
C ALA A 116 -6.13 6.47 -8.01
N PRO A 117 -6.31 6.04 -6.75
CA PRO A 117 -7.58 5.63 -6.12
C PRO A 117 -8.46 6.78 -5.58
N ASN A 118 -9.75 6.49 -5.34
CA ASN A 118 -10.72 7.38 -4.70
C ASN A 118 -10.94 7.07 -3.20
N ILE A 119 -10.25 6.05 -2.68
CA ILE A 119 -10.26 5.66 -1.27
C ILE A 119 -8.81 5.61 -0.80
N TYR A 120 -8.51 6.30 0.30
CA TYR A 120 -7.19 6.33 0.91
C TYR A 120 -7.28 5.77 2.34
N PHE A 121 -6.47 4.75 2.62
CA PHE A 121 -6.29 4.19 3.96
C PHE A 121 -4.87 4.46 4.44
N VAL A 122 -4.72 5.17 5.56
CA VAL A 122 -3.41 5.57 6.09
C VAL A 122 -3.23 5.12 7.53
N SER A 123 -2.13 4.43 7.81
CA SER A 123 -1.74 4.09 9.18
C SER A 123 -0.62 5.01 9.62
N LEU A 124 -0.89 5.88 10.61
CA LEU A 124 0.15 6.74 11.19
C LEU A 124 0.96 5.96 12.23
N VAL A 125 2.23 6.33 12.34
CA VAL A 125 3.14 5.80 13.34
C VAL A 125 3.27 6.84 14.46
N PRO A 126 3.16 6.47 15.75
CA PRO A 126 3.33 7.42 16.84
C PRO A 126 4.73 8.07 16.79
N GLU A 127 4.76 9.39 16.93
CA GLU A 127 5.97 10.19 16.98
C GLU A 127 6.64 9.95 18.34
N GLY A 128 7.88 9.44 18.32
CA GLY A 128 8.55 8.88 19.49
C GLY A 128 8.78 7.37 19.40
N VAL A 129 8.16 6.66 18.45
CA VAL A 129 8.66 5.37 17.95
C VAL A 129 9.71 5.67 16.88
N THR A 130 10.83 6.29 17.28
CA THR A 130 12.07 6.06 16.54
C THR A 130 12.35 4.58 16.72
N GLU A 131 12.00 3.77 15.72
CA GLU A 131 12.39 2.36 15.74
C GLU A 131 13.90 2.36 15.92
N THR A 132 14.35 2.01 17.12
CA THR A 132 15.78 1.96 17.37
C THR A 132 16.34 0.92 16.39
N PRO A 133 17.61 1.03 15.97
CA PRO A 133 18.21 -0.01 15.13
C PRO A 133 18.00 -1.43 15.70
N SER A 134 17.90 -1.55 17.04
CA SER A 134 17.53 -2.79 17.71
C SER A 134 16.06 -3.19 17.50
N ASP A 135 15.07 -2.28 17.56
CA ASP A 135 13.66 -2.61 17.27
C ASP A 135 13.45 -3.09 15.81
N ILE A 136 14.14 -2.47 14.85
CA ILE A 136 14.15 -2.91 13.45
C ILE A 136 14.74 -4.31 13.35
N LYS A 137 15.87 -4.56 14.05
CA LYS A 137 16.54 -5.87 14.10
C LYS A 137 15.60 -6.92 14.72
N LYS A 138 14.97 -6.63 15.86
CA LYS A 138 14.01 -7.51 16.54
C LYS A 138 12.86 -7.90 15.62
N ARG A 139 12.26 -6.95 14.90
CA ARG A 139 11.17 -7.23 13.95
C ARG A 139 11.62 -8.07 12.75
N LYS A 140 12.77 -7.75 12.15
CA LYS A 140 13.33 -8.52 11.03
C LYS A 140 13.62 -9.96 11.45
N VAL A 141 14.29 -10.14 12.59
CA VAL A 141 14.57 -11.46 13.18
C VAL A 141 13.27 -12.21 13.48
N LYS A 142 12.28 -11.56 14.11
CA LYS A 142 10.96 -12.16 14.39
C LYS A 142 10.29 -12.67 13.13
N SER A 143 10.22 -11.84 12.10
CA SER A 143 9.60 -12.19 10.82
C SER A 143 10.31 -13.36 10.14
N PHE A 144 11.65 -13.39 10.22
CA PHE A 144 12.44 -14.48 9.65
C PHE A 144 12.22 -15.80 10.39
N ILE A 145 12.25 -15.79 11.73
CA ILE A 145 12.04 -16.99 12.55
C ILE A 145 10.65 -17.58 12.30
N VAL A 146 9.62 -16.74 12.32
CA VAL A 146 8.23 -17.18 12.13
C VAL A 146 8.05 -17.79 10.73
N GLY A 147 8.58 -17.14 9.70
CA GLY A 147 8.46 -17.63 8.32
C GLY A 147 9.26 -18.90 8.02
N ASN A 148 10.32 -19.19 8.80
CA ASN A 148 11.26 -20.28 8.53
C ASN A 148 11.33 -21.31 9.67
N TYR A 149 10.38 -21.30 10.61
CA TYR A 149 10.42 -22.10 11.84
C TYR A 149 10.73 -23.58 11.59
N ASN A 150 10.00 -24.23 10.69
CA ASN A 150 10.18 -25.65 10.38
C ASN A 150 11.60 -25.96 9.88
N ASN A 151 12.18 -25.09 9.05
CA ASN A 151 13.53 -25.26 8.51
C ASN A 151 14.58 -25.09 9.61
N ILE A 152 14.39 -24.13 10.52
CA ILE A 152 15.27 -23.89 11.66
C ILE A 152 15.25 -25.08 12.63
N VAL A 153 14.07 -25.55 13.03
CA VAL A 153 13.95 -26.71 13.94
C VAL A 153 14.52 -27.98 13.30
N SER A 154 14.26 -28.20 12.01
CA SER A 154 14.82 -29.36 11.30
C SER A 154 16.36 -29.37 11.26
N SER A 155 16.99 -28.19 11.17
CA SER A 155 18.45 -28.06 11.16
C SER A 155 19.05 -28.11 12.57
N LEU A 156 18.32 -27.68 13.60
CA LEU A 156 18.72 -27.87 15.01
C LEU A 156 18.78 -29.35 15.41
N ASN A 157 17.89 -30.17 14.86
CA ASN A 157 17.79 -31.60 15.17
C ASN A 157 18.79 -32.48 14.42
N LYS A 158 19.38 -32.00 13.32
CA LYS A 158 20.44 -32.73 12.60
C LYS A 158 21.79 -32.53 13.29
N THR A 159 22.40 -33.57 13.84
CA THR A 159 23.73 -33.52 14.49
C THR A 159 24.82 -33.07 13.49
N SER A 160 25.42 -31.90 13.77
CA SER A 160 26.59 -31.27 13.09
C SER A 160 26.41 -30.73 11.66
N PRO A 161 27.14 -29.65 11.26
CA PRO A 161 26.93 -28.91 10.01
C PRO A 161 27.50 -29.58 8.75
N ASP A 162 28.08 -30.77 8.85
CA ASP A 162 28.96 -31.33 7.81
C ASP A 162 28.46 -32.63 7.14
N SER A 163 27.25 -33.11 7.46
CA SER A 163 26.68 -34.27 6.76
C SER A 163 25.77 -33.83 5.61
N GLY A 164 26.39 -33.43 4.50
CA GLY A 164 25.73 -33.37 3.20
C GLY A 164 25.82 -32.04 2.48
N VAL A 165 27.05 -31.60 2.14
CA VAL A 165 27.24 -30.95 0.85
C VAL A 165 26.98 -32.02 -0.21
N SER A 166 25.71 -32.33 -0.47
CA SER A 166 25.33 -32.85 -1.76
C SER A 166 25.69 -31.75 -2.74
N LYS A 167 26.78 -31.95 -3.48
CA LYS A 167 27.11 -31.18 -4.69
C LYS A 167 25.90 -31.27 -5.63
N SER A 168 24.91 -30.41 -5.43
CA SER A 168 23.82 -30.24 -6.37
C SER A 168 24.41 -29.47 -7.53
N SER A 169 24.60 -30.19 -8.62
CA SER A 169 24.99 -29.68 -9.94
C SER A 169 24.46 -28.27 -10.18
N LYS A 170 25.40 -27.33 -10.31
CA LYS A 170 25.16 -25.90 -10.47
C LYS A 170 24.49 -25.65 -11.84
N ARG A 171 23.16 -25.57 -11.85
CA ARG A 171 22.42 -24.84 -12.91
C ARG A 171 22.29 -23.38 -12.47
N PRO A 172 22.66 -22.39 -13.32
CA PRO A 172 22.54 -20.99 -12.96
C PRO A 172 21.05 -20.60 -12.93
N GLY A 173 20.56 -20.09 -11.80
CA GLY A 173 19.28 -19.37 -11.77
C GLY A 173 18.30 -19.70 -10.64
N THR A 174 18.55 -20.65 -9.74
CA THR A 174 17.59 -20.90 -8.64
C THR A 174 18.30 -21.26 -7.34
N GLN A 175 18.50 -20.25 -6.49
CA GLN A 175 19.13 -20.43 -5.18
C GLN A 175 18.09 -20.98 -4.19
N ARG A 176 17.85 -22.30 -4.24
CA ARG A 176 17.10 -23.00 -3.19
C ARG A 176 18.01 -23.09 -1.97
N THR A 177 17.84 -22.18 -1.02
CA THR A 177 18.53 -22.24 0.28
C THR A 177 18.10 -23.51 1.01
N GLY A 178 19.06 -24.37 1.35
CA GLY A 178 18.78 -25.61 2.08
C GLY A 178 18.36 -25.34 3.54
N PRO A 179 17.76 -26.32 4.25
CA PRO A 179 17.34 -26.16 5.64
C PRO A 179 18.45 -25.69 6.61
N SER A 180 19.70 -26.05 6.34
CA SER A 180 20.89 -25.63 7.10
C SER A 180 21.28 -24.16 6.85
N GLU A 181 20.92 -23.60 5.70
CA GLU A 181 21.24 -22.23 5.34
C GLU A 181 20.38 -21.24 6.14
N HIS A 182 19.13 -21.59 6.44
CA HIS A 182 18.25 -20.75 7.26
C HIS A 182 18.78 -20.53 8.68
N LEU A 183 19.41 -21.54 9.29
CA LEU A 183 20.01 -21.43 10.61
C LEU A 183 21.29 -20.57 10.59
N LYS A 184 22.11 -20.67 9.54
CA LYS A 184 23.25 -19.77 9.33
C LYS A 184 22.79 -18.32 9.13
N THR A 185 21.76 -18.10 8.31
CA THR A 185 21.16 -16.77 8.11
C THR A 185 20.63 -16.19 9.42
N LEU A 186 20.01 -17.02 10.26
CA LEU A 186 19.55 -16.59 11.59
C LEU A 186 20.73 -16.13 12.46
N PHE A 187 21.83 -16.89 12.50
CA PHE A 187 23.02 -16.49 13.26
C PHE A 187 23.63 -15.18 12.77
N VAL A 188 23.65 -14.95 11.46
CA VAL A 188 24.11 -13.69 10.88
C VAL A 188 23.18 -12.54 11.26
N MET A 189 21.86 -12.73 11.18
CA MET A 189 20.88 -11.70 11.58
C MET A 189 20.94 -11.37 13.09
N LEU A 190 21.31 -12.36 13.92
CA LEU A 190 21.56 -12.18 15.34
C LEU A 190 22.95 -11.62 15.65
N GLU A 191 23.83 -11.46 14.64
CA GLU A 191 25.22 -11.01 14.79
C GLU A 191 26.06 -11.91 15.72
N ILE A 192 25.80 -13.22 15.71
CA ILE A 192 26.51 -14.18 16.57
C ILE A 192 27.89 -14.52 15.97
N PRO A 193 28.99 -14.29 16.70
CA PRO A 193 30.33 -14.67 16.27
C PRO A 193 30.42 -16.16 15.97
N GLU A 194 31.20 -16.56 14.95
CA GLU A 194 31.40 -17.98 14.56
C GLU A 194 31.76 -18.87 15.76
N ALA A 195 32.61 -18.37 16.65
CA ALA A 195 33.09 -19.08 17.84
C ALA A 195 31.97 -19.45 18.82
N GLU A 196 30.87 -18.71 18.84
CA GLU A 196 29.77 -18.90 19.80
C GLU A 196 28.58 -19.66 19.19
N ARG A 197 28.63 -20.03 17.92
CA ARG A 197 27.48 -20.60 17.20
C ARG A 197 27.04 -21.94 17.72
N GLU A 198 27.94 -22.80 18.19
CA GLU A 198 27.57 -24.10 18.77
C GLU A 198 26.87 -23.93 20.13
N SER A 199 27.32 -22.98 20.94
CA SER A 199 26.65 -22.60 22.20
C SER A 199 25.26 -21.99 21.92
N ALA A 200 25.17 -21.09 20.94
CA ALA A 200 23.91 -20.50 20.51
C ALA A 200 22.95 -21.53 19.95
N ARG A 201 23.43 -22.49 19.15
CA ARG A 201 22.65 -23.60 18.60
C ARG A 201 22.02 -24.43 19.70
N SER A 202 22.81 -24.80 20.72
CA SER A 202 22.33 -25.57 21.87
C SER A 202 21.24 -24.82 22.63
N LYS A 203 21.43 -23.51 22.88
CA LYS A 203 20.41 -22.66 23.50
C LYS A 203 19.12 -22.58 22.70
N ILE A 204 19.19 -22.35 21.40
CA ILE A 204 18.00 -22.27 20.53
C ILE A 204 17.29 -23.63 20.46
N LYS A 205 18.05 -24.74 20.42
CA LYS A 205 17.49 -26.10 20.49
C LYS A 205 16.68 -26.31 21.77
N ASN A 206 17.20 -25.92 22.92
CA ASN A 206 16.48 -26.01 24.19
C ASN A 206 15.19 -25.17 24.17
N ILE A 207 15.23 -23.95 23.64
CA ILE A 207 14.04 -23.08 23.49
C ILE A 207 12.99 -23.74 22.58
N SER A 208 13.41 -24.40 21.50
CA SER A 208 12.50 -25.13 20.58
C SER A 208 11.87 -26.36 21.22
N SER A 209 12.56 -27.02 22.16
CA SER A 209 12.02 -28.18 22.88
C SER A 209 11.02 -27.76 23.97
N ASP A 210 11.22 -26.59 24.58
CA ASP A 210 10.35 -26.03 25.62
C ASP A 210 9.07 -25.38 25.05
N THR A 211 9.12 -24.89 23.81
CA THR A 211 8.04 -24.06 23.25
C THR A 211 7.50 -24.63 21.94
N LYS A 212 6.23 -25.10 21.96
CA LYS A 212 5.55 -25.59 20.75
C LYS A 212 4.98 -24.47 19.87
N GLU A 213 4.76 -23.29 20.44
CA GLU A 213 4.23 -22.13 19.71
C GLU A 213 5.32 -21.31 19.01
N VAL A 214 5.14 -21.08 17.71
CA VAL A 214 6.12 -20.39 16.84
C VAL A 214 6.38 -18.95 17.29
N LEU A 215 5.32 -18.23 17.70
CA LEU A 215 5.44 -16.85 18.15
C LEU A 215 6.21 -16.74 19.46
N SER A 216 5.89 -17.59 20.42
CA SER A 216 6.59 -17.65 21.71
C SER A 216 8.05 -18.08 21.55
N PHE A 217 8.34 -19.01 20.62
CA PHE A 217 9.71 -19.37 20.25
C PHE A 217 10.49 -18.17 19.71
N ALA A 218 9.91 -17.43 18.77
CA ALA A 218 10.55 -16.26 18.18
C ALA A 218 10.86 -15.19 19.25
N ASP A 219 9.91 -14.91 20.14
CA ASP A 219 10.09 -13.93 21.22
C ASP A 219 11.17 -14.35 22.22
N LYS A 220 11.21 -15.63 22.62
CA LYS A 220 12.27 -16.16 23.49
C LYS A 220 13.66 -16.09 22.84
N VAL A 221 13.78 -16.39 21.55
CA VAL A 221 15.05 -16.29 20.82
C VAL A 221 15.50 -14.84 20.71
N ILE A 222 14.59 -13.92 20.39
CA ILE A 222 14.92 -12.49 20.30
C ILE A 222 15.40 -11.95 21.65
N ASN A 223 14.70 -12.28 22.73
CA ASN A 223 15.08 -11.83 24.08
C ASN A 223 16.42 -12.43 24.55
N ALA A 224 16.80 -13.61 24.04
CA ALA A 224 18.06 -14.26 24.39
C ALA A 224 19.29 -13.68 23.67
N PHE A 225 19.12 -13.11 22.47
CA PHE A 225 20.24 -12.75 21.59
C PHE A 225 20.23 -11.30 21.07
N VAL A 226 19.11 -10.60 21.14
CA VAL A 226 18.99 -9.20 20.68
C VAL A 226 18.75 -8.31 21.90
N GLN A 227 19.81 -7.67 22.38
CA GLN A 227 19.75 -6.66 23.44
C GLN A 227 19.18 -5.36 22.87
#